data_AF-A0A8X8Y0X1-F1
#
_entry.id   AF-A0A8X8Y0X1-F1
#
_cell.length_a   1.000
_cell.length_b   1.000
_cell.length_c   1.000
_cell.angle_alpha   90.00
_cell.angle_beta   90.00
_cell.angle_gamma   90.00
#
_symmetry.space_group_name_H-M   'P 1'
#
loop_
_entity.id
_entity.type
_entity.pdbx_description
1 polymer ?
#
loop_
_entity_poly.entity_id
_entity_poly.type
_entity_poly.pdbx_seq_one_letter_code
_entity_poly.pdbx_strand_id
1 'polypeptide(L)'
;MSHVRSFLCFYKEPVNLEDKYLTQFQMPSNCSEYITLHIEKFSIIPEPLSKLWNLQTLVVETKSRSIPMKANIWKMYRLRHLNINAAIVLNPKWDGEGGENLQTLGRLVPESYTTKVFEKAYNLIELGIRGKLATLFSAMSIENMALLEKLKLINDVPTDTEHLPRLPRPNSFPSESQEADILENIP
;
A
#
# COMPACT_ATOMS: atom_id res chain seq x y z
N MET A 1 -24.71 -20.72 17.73
CA MET A 1 -24.20 -20.59 16.35
C MET A 1 -22.97 -19.68 16.38
N SER A 2 -21.79 -20.28 16.40
CA SER A 2 -20.49 -19.60 16.43
C SER A 2 -20.24 -18.92 15.08
N HIS A 3 -20.29 -17.59 15.07
CA HIS A 3 -19.93 -16.77 13.92
C HIS A 3 -18.40 -16.71 13.88
N VAL A 4 -17.79 -17.30 12.86
CA VAL A 4 -16.35 -17.13 12.60
C VAL A 4 -16.18 -15.68 12.15
N ARG A 5 -15.40 -14.87 12.86
CA ARG A 5 -15.30 -13.42 12.60
C ARG A 5 -14.13 -13.04 11.68
N SER A 6 -13.24 -13.99 11.40
CA SER A 6 -12.03 -13.78 10.61
C SER A 6 -11.54 -15.10 10.03
N PHE A 7 -11.35 -15.16 8.71
CA PHE A 7 -10.51 -16.17 8.08
C PHE A 7 -9.12 -15.56 7.90
N LEU A 8 -8.18 -16.06 8.68
CA LEU A 8 -6.77 -15.69 8.59
C LEU A 8 -6.06 -16.79 7.81
N CYS A 9 -5.89 -16.57 6.51
CA CYS A 9 -5.15 -17.50 5.66
C CYS A 9 -3.65 -17.17 5.77
N PHE A 10 -2.92 -18.02 6.50
CA PHE A 10 -1.47 -17.95 6.60
C PHE A 10 -0.83 -18.85 5.57
N TYR A 11 0.05 -18.29 4.74
CA TYR A 11 0.95 -19.06 3.90
C TYR A 11 2.38 -18.89 4.39
N LYS A 12 2.92 -19.95 5.00
CA LYS A 12 4.27 -20.00 5.58
C LYS A 12 5.38 -20.30 4.54
N GLU A 13 4.99 -20.78 3.37
CA GLU A 13 5.89 -21.04 2.24
C GLU A 13 5.69 -19.99 1.14
N PRO A 14 6.72 -19.64 0.33
CA PRO A 14 6.56 -18.73 -0.78
C PRO A 14 5.49 -19.27 -1.72
N VAL A 15 4.34 -18.60 -1.75
CA VAL A 15 3.23 -19.05 -2.59
C VAL A 15 3.55 -18.68 -4.02
N ASN A 16 3.91 -19.68 -4.82
CA ASN A 16 3.80 -19.54 -6.26
C ASN A 16 2.31 -19.57 -6.62
N LEU A 17 1.65 -18.42 -6.48
CA LEU A 17 0.26 -18.20 -6.90
C LEU A 17 0.20 -18.18 -8.43
N GLU A 18 0.44 -19.32 -9.05
CA GLU A 18 0.03 -19.54 -10.43
C GLU A 18 -1.50 -19.38 -10.50
N ASP A 19 -1.99 -18.84 -11.62
CA ASP A 19 -3.42 -18.56 -11.87
C ASP A 19 -4.34 -19.71 -11.44
N LYS A 20 -3.88 -20.96 -11.56
CA LYS A 20 -4.61 -22.19 -11.20
C LYS A 20 -5.02 -22.28 -9.73
N TYR A 21 -4.27 -21.69 -8.80
CA TYR A 21 -4.62 -21.70 -7.38
C TYR A 21 -5.61 -20.59 -7.04
N LEU A 22 -5.52 -19.45 -7.73
CA LEU A 22 -6.44 -18.31 -7.52
C LEU A 22 -7.79 -18.51 -8.22
N THR A 23 -7.86 -19.29 -9.30
CA THR A 23 -9.14 -19.71 -9.90
C THR A 23 -9.89 -20.74 -9.05
N GLN A 24 -9.18 -21.50 -8.20
CA GLN A 24 -9.78 -22.41 -7.21
C GLN A 24 -10.21 -21.69 -5.93
N PHE A 25 -9.66 -20.50 -5.67
CA PHE A 25 -10.10 -19.60 -4.61
C PHE A 25 -11.46 -18.97 -4.95
N GLN A 26 -12.52 -19.77 -4.94
CA GLN A 26 -13.87 -19.26 -4.89
C GLN A 26 -14.19 -18.87 -3.45
N MET A 27 -14.10 -17.58 -3.16
CA MET A 27 -14.62 -17.04 -1.92
C MET A 27 -16.14 -17.20 -1.92
N PRO A 28 -16.74 -17.78 -0.85
CA PRO A 28 -18.18 -17.92 -0.74
C PRO A 28 -18.87 -16.56 -0.91
N SER A 29 -19.91 -16.49 -1.73
CA SER A 29 -20.67 -15.27 -2.05
C SER A 29 -21.34 -14.62 -0.83
N ASN A 30 -21.38 -15.34 0.30
CA ASN A 30 -21.97 -14.95 1.57
C ASN A 30 -20.95 -14.58 2.67
N CYS A 31 -19.64 -14.53 2.39
CA CYS A 31 -18.64 -14.09 3.36
C CYS A 31 -18.70 -12.56 3.58
N SER A 32 -19.47 -12.14 4.58
CA SER A 32 -19.39 -10.79 5.16
C SER A 32 -18.14 -10.58 6.04
N GLU A 33 -17.41 -11.66 6.32
CA GLU A 33 -16.33 -11.77 7.30
C GLU A 33 -15.02 -11.09 6.84
N TYR A 34 -14.19 -10.71 7.83
CA TYR A 34 -12.89 -10.06 7.60
C TYR A 34 -11.91 -11.07 6.99
N ILE A 35 -11.52 -10.85 5.73
CA ILE A 35 -10.51 -11.67 5.04
C ILE A 35 -9.19 -10.91 5.07
N THR A 36 -8.22 -11.53 5.76
CA THR A 36 -6.84 -11.07 5.78
C THR A 36 -5.96 -12.13 5.14
N LEU A 37 -5.15 -11.70 4.18
CA LEU A 37 -4.15 -12.54 3.54
C LEU A 37 -2.76 -12.10 4.01
N HIS A 38 -2.05 -12.98 4.72
CA HIS A 38 -0.67 -12.73 5.17
C HIS A 38 0.32 -13.63 4.41
N ILE A 39 1.31 -13.01 3.76
CA ILE A 39 2.27 -13.72 2.90
C ILE A 39 3.70 -13.22 3.18
N GLU A 40 4.58 -14.15 3.56
CA GLU A 40 5.93 -13.82 4.06
C GLU A 40 7.01 -13.72 2.97
N LYS A 41 6.72 -14.17 1.73
CA LYS A 41 7.76 -14.32 0.68
C LYS A 41 7.23 -14.12 -0.73
N PHE A 42 6.60 -12.98 -1.01
CA PHE A 42 6.41 -12.57 -2.41
C PHE A 42 7.65 -11.91 -2.99
N SER A 43 8.01 -12.35 -4.19
CA SER A 43 8.91 -11.64 -5.10
C SER A 43 8.16 -10.68 -6.03
N ILE A 44 6.85 -10.88 -6.19
CA ILE A 44 5.92 -10.07 -6.99
C ILE A 44 4.51 -10.17 -6.39
N ILE A 45 3.71 -9.11 -6.45
CA ILE A 45 2.27 -9.20 -6.16
C ILE A 45 1.54 -9.53 -7.46
N PRO A 46 1.06 -10.77 -7.67
CA PRO A 46 0.62 -11.23 -8.98
C PRO A 46 -0.77 -10.69 -9.38
N GLU A 47 -1.00 -10.52 -10.67
CA GLU A 47 -2.25 -9.99 -11.25
C GLU A 47 -3.54 -10.65 -10.72
N PRO A 48 -3.63 -11.99 -10.53
CA PRO A 48 -4.90 -12.59 -10.21
C PRO A 48 -5.35 -12.30 -8.77
N LEU A 49 -4.49 -11.74 -7.90
CA LEU A 49 -4.95 -11.17 -6.62
C LEU A 49 -5.99 -10.06 -6.81
N SER A 50 -6.00 -9.38 -7.96
CA SER A 50 -7.05 -8.40 -8.30
C SER A 50 -8.46 -9.00 -8.34
N LYS A 51 -8.59 -10.33 -8.47
CA LYS A 51 -9.88 -11.04 -8.49
C LYS A 51 -10.45 -11.24 -7.08
N LEU A 52 -9.65 -11.05 -6.03
CA LEU A 52 -10.08 -11.15 -4.64
C LEU A 52 -10.81 -9.86 -4.21
N TRP A 53 -11.93 -9.59 -4.86
CA TRP A 53 -12.69 -8.34 -4.71
C TRP A 53 -13.20 -8.08 -3.29
N ASN A 54 -13.36 -9.14 -2.50
CA ASN A 54 -13.82 -9.11 -1.11
C ASN A 54 -12.70 -9.12 -0.07
N LEU A 55 -11.42 -9.16 -0.49
CA LEU A 55 -10.28 -9.09 0.42
C LEU A 55 -10.28 -7.73 1.12
N GLN A 56 -10.17 -7.74 2.45
CA GLN A 56 -10.17 -6.49 3.24
C GLN A 56 -8.78 -6.05 3.64
N THR A 57 -7.89 -7.01 3.90
CA THR A 57 -6.52 -6.73 4.31
C THR A 57 -5.55 -7.64 3.58
N LEU A 58 -4.55 -7.03 2.95
CA LEU A 58 -3.40 -7.73 2.38
C LEU A 58 -2.16 -7.30 3.15
N VAL A 59 -1.53 -8.25 3.84
CA VAL A 59 -0.26 -8.06 4.53
C VAL A 59 0.80 -8.87 3.80
N VAL A 60 1.84 -8.20 3.33
CA VAL A 60 2.98 -8.84 2.66
C VAL A 60 4.26 -8.40 3.34
N GLU A 61 4.96 -9.38 3.88
CA GLU A 61 6.30 -9.22 4.40
C GLU A 61 7.28 -9.76 3.38
N THR A 62 8.35 -9.01 3.11
CA THR A 62 9.43 -9.45 2.23
C THR A 62 10.74 -8.82 2.66
N LYS A 63 11.85 -9.44 2.28
CA LYS A 63 13.20 -8.89 2.49
C LYS A 63 13.59 -7.89 1.40
N SER A 64 12.85 -7.86 0.29
CA SER A 64 13.11 -6.94 -0.82
C SER A 64 12.80 -5.49 -0.43
N ARG A 65 13.59 -4.54 -0.94
CA ARG A 65 13.32 -3.10 -0.73
C ARG A 65 12.08 -2.64 -1.48
N SER A 66 11.90 -3.15 -2.69
CA SER A 66 10.74 -2.93 -3.53
C SER A 66 10.20 -4.26 -4.07
N ILE A 67 8.92 -4.27 -4.42
CA ILE A 67 8.25 -5.41 -5.01
C ILE A 67 7.40 -4.95 -6.20
N PRO A 68 7.50 -5.58 -7.38
CA PRO A 68 6.62 -5.25 -8.49
C PRO A 68 5.17 -5.59 -8.11
N MET A 69 4.27 -4.65 -8.34
CA MET A 69 2.83 -4.86 -8.19
C MET A 69 2.24 -5.10 -9.59
N LYS A 70 1.65 -6.28 -9.80
CA LYS A 70 0.81 -6.59 -10.97
C LYS A 70 -0.68 -6.61 -10.60
N ALA A 71 -1.02 -6.78 -9.33
CA ALA A 71 -2.40 -6.73 -8.88
C ALA A 71 -2.94 -5.30 -8.93
N ASN A 72 -4.05 -5.11 -9.65
CA ASN A 72 -4.79 -3.87 -9.64
C ASN A 72 -5.69 -3.83 -8.40
N ILE A 73 -5.18 -3.15 -7.37
CA ILE A 73 -5.87 -2.96 -6.09
C ILE A 73 -7.17 -2.15 -6.22
N TRP A 74 -7.35 -1.36 -7.28
CA TRP A 74 -8.59 -0.61 -7.52
C TRP A 74 -9.77 -1.50 -7.91
N LYS A 75 -9.52 -2.76 -8.27
CA LYS A 75 -10.57 -3.77 -8.49
C LYS A 75 -10.98 -4.50 -7.21
N MET A 76 -10.31 -4.24 -6.10
CA MET A 76 -10.52 -4.91 -4.82
C MET A 76 -11.46 -4.07 -3.94
N TYR A 77 -12.76 -4.07 -4.25
CA TYR A 77 -13.74 -3.13 -3.68
C TYR A 77 -13.82 -3.10 -2.16
N ARG A 78 -13.50 -4.21 -1.48
CA ARG A 78 -13.53 -4.26 0.00
C ARG A 78 -12.16 -4.03 0.64
N LEU A 79 -11.12 -3.78 -0.14
CA LEU A 79 -9.75 -3.62 0.38
C LEU A 79 -9.65 -2.32 1.18
N ARG A 80 -9.37 -2.46 2.47
CA ARG A 80 -9.17 -1.34 3.41
C ARG A 80 -7.72 -1.14 3.75
N HIS A 81 -6.97 -2.23 3.86
CA HIS A 81 -5.59 -2.18 4.33
C HIS A 81 -4.66 -2.95 3.40
N LEU A 82 -3.72 -2.24 2.80
CA LEU A 82 -2.62 -2.80 2.03
C LEU A 82 -1.32 -2.56 2.79
N ASN A 83 -0.89 -3.51 3.61
CA ASN A 83 0.32 -3.39 4.41
C ASN A 83 1.47 -4.18 3.77
N ILE A 84 2.37 -3.47 3.10
CA ILE A 84 3.53 -4.07 2.44
C ILE A 84 4.78 -3.36 2.95
N ASN A 85 5.74 -4.12 3.47
CA ASN A 85 6.99 -3.57 4.01
C ASN A 85 8.00 -3.17 2.91
N ALA A 86 7.81 -3.65 1.68
CA ALA A 86 8.52 -3.19 0.49
C ALA A 86 7.80 -2.02 -0.20
N ALA A 87 8.56 -1.19 -0.91
CA ALA A 87 8.01 -0.17 -1.78
C ALA A 87 7.30 -0.81 -2.99
N ILE A 88 6.10 -0.35 -3.32
CA ILE A 88 5.33 -0.81 -4.49
C ILE A 88 5.26 0.28 -5.55
N VAL A 89 5.15 -0.14 -6.80
CA VAL A 89 4.91 0.72 -7.95
C VAL A 89 3.47 0.52 -8.41
N LEU A 90 2.66 1.56 -8.37
CA LEU A 90 1.30 1.50 -8.89
C LEU A 90 1.30 1.86 -10.38
N ASN A 91 0.57 1.10 -11.19
CA ASN A 91 0.45 1.44 -12.60
C ASN A 91 -0.57 2.59 -12.77
N PRO A 92 -0.20 3.74 -13.35
CA PRO A 92 -1.10 4.88 -13.52
C PRO A 92 -2.25 4.62 -14.49
N LYS A 93 -2.19 3.53 -15.26
CA LYS A 93 -3.26 3.08 -16.17
C LYS A 93 -4.29 2.18 -15.47
N TRP A 94 -4.07 1.80 -14.22
CA TRP A 94 -5.04 1.00 -13.50
C TRP A 94 -6.29 1.79 -13.18
N ASP A 95 -7.42 1.11 -13.30
CA ASP A 95 -8.74 1.67 -13.05
C ASP A 95 -9.60 0.71 -12.21
N GLY A 96 -10.67 1.26 -11.65
CA GLY A 96 -11.55 0.62 -10.68
C GLY A 96 -11.98 1.60 -9.59
N GLU A 97 -12.99 1.21 -8.83
CA GLU A 97 -13.67 2.03 -7.82
C GLU A 97 -13.29 1.64 -6.39
N GLY A 98 -12.50 0.59 -6.19
CA GLY A 98 -12.11 0.10 -4.86
C GLY A 98 -11.20 1.03 -4.07
N GLY A 99 -10.65 2.08 -4.71
CA GLY A 99 -9.78 3.05 -4.04
C GLY A 99 -10.45 3.81 -2.90
N GLU A 100 -11.76 4.05 -2.99
CA GLU A 100 -12.50 4.82 -1.98
C GLU A 100 -12.56 4.13 -0.61
N ASN A 101 -12.43 2.80 -0.59
CA ASN A 101 -12.47 2.01 0.64
C ASN A 101 -11.10 1.87 1.30
N LEU A 102 -10.04 2.29 0.61
CA LEU A 102 -8.67 2.13 1.06
C LEU A 102 -8.32 3.16 2.14
N GLN A 103 -7.97 2.66 3.32
CA GLN A 103 -7.60 3.45 4.49
C GLN A 103 -6.09 3.39 4.78
N THR A 104 -5.44 2.27 4.47
CA THR A 104 -4.00 2.09 4.66
C THR A 104 -3.35 1.68 3.35
N LEU A 105 -2.37 2.47 2.92
CA LEU A 105 -1.54 2.21 1.75
C LEU A 105 -0.08 2.16 2.20
N GLY A 106 0.46 0.94 2.26
CA GLY A 106 1.71 0.58 2.92
C GLY A 106 2.88 1.47 2.54
N ARG A 107 3.59 1.19 1.44
CA ARG A 107 4.78 1.95 1.02
C ARG A 107 4.82 2.10 -0.49
N LEU A 108 4.66 3.31 -1.00
CA LEU A 108 4.85 3.62 -2.42
C LEU A 108 6.30 3.98 -2.71
N VAL A 109 6.75 3.72 -3.94
CA VAL A 109 7.92 4.44 -4.47
C VAL A 109 7.55 5.92 -4.72
N PRO A 110 8.49 6.86 -4.58
CA PRO A 110 8.23 8.28 -4.84
C PRO A 110 7.59 8.57 -6.20
N GLU A 111 7.96 7.81 -7.23
CA GLU A 111 7.46 7.98 -8.60
C GLU A 111 5.98 7.60 -8.76
N SER A 112 5.43 6.82 -7.83
CA SER A 112 4.00 6.47 -7.80
C SER A 112 3.16 7.48 -7.00
N TYR A 113 3.78 8.47 -6.37
CA TYR A 113 3.09 9.59 -5.75
C TYR A 113 2.53 10.50 -6.85
N THR A 114 1.27 10.31 -7.20
CA THR A 114 0.60 11.09 -8.25
C THR A 114 -0.78 11.52 -7.78
N THR A 115 -1.25 12.68 -8.24
CA THR A 115 -2.59 13.21 -7.91
C THR A 115 -3.70 12.17 -8.17
N LYS A 116 -3.58 11.42 -9.27
CA LYS A 116 -4.53 10.36 -9.66
C LYS A 116 -4.69 9.26 -8.60
N VAL A 117 -3.61 8.90 -7.91
CA VAL A 117 -3.67 7.89 -6.82
C VAL A 117 -4.50 8.42 -5.66
N PHE A 118 -4.35 9.71 -5.33
CA PHE A 118 -5.04 10.34 -4.20
C PHE A 118 -6.47 10.77 -4.52
N GLU A 119 -6.77 11.10 -5.78
CA GLU A 119 -8.15 11.24 -6.26
C GLU A 119 -8.93 9.93 -6.11
N LYS A 120 -8.27 8.78 -6.28
CA LYS A 120 -8.88 7.46 -6.09
C LYS A 120 -8.93 7.02 -4.63
N ALA A 121 -7.85 7.25 -3.87
CA ALA A 121 -7.72 6.86 -2.48
C ALA A 121 -7.86 8.07 -1.54
N TYR A 122 -8.97 8.81 -1.69
CA TYR A 122 -9.20 10.05 -0.95
C TYR A 122 -9.52 9.83 0.54
N ASN A 123 -9.91 8.62 0.93
CA ASN A 123 -10.18 8.23 2.33
C ASN A 123 -8.96 7.65 3.07
N LEU A 124 -7.75 7.92 2.57
CA LEU A 124 -6.53 7.35 3.11
C LEU A 124 -6.16 7.97 4.47
N ILE A 125 -5.96 7.12 5.47
CA ILE A 125 -5.60 7.49 6.85
C ILE A 125 -4.09 7.29 7.07
N GLU A 126 -3.53 6.21 6.52
CA GLU A 126 -2.10 5.89 6.64
C GLU A 126 -1.46 5.71 5.27
N LEU A 127 -0.38 6.45 5.03
CA LEU A 127 0.45 6.36 3.83
C LEU A 127 1.91 6.15 4.20
N GLY A 128 2.60 5.26 3.50
CA GLY A 128 4.06 5.24 3.50
C GLY A 128 4.65 5.51 2.12
N ILE A 129 5.83 6.12 2.12
CA ILE A 129 6.65 6.37 0.94
C ILE A 129 8.07 5.93 1.25
N ARG A 130 8.67 5.12 0.37
CA ARG A 130 10.01 4.58 0.53
C ARG A 130 10.80 4.68 -0.76
N GLY A 131 11.98 5.28 -0.70
CA GLY A 131 12.89 5.42 -1.84
C GLY A 131 13.63 6.76 -1.81
N LYS A 132 14.00 7.28 -2.99
CA LYS A 132 14.70 8.56 -3.13
C LYS A 132 13.76 9.75 -2.87
N LEU A 133 13.60 10.14 -1.61
CA LEU A 133 12.63 11.19 -1.22
C LEU A 133 12.95 12.59 -1.78
N ALA A 134 14.19 12.85 -2.19
CA ALA A 134 14.59 14.13 -2.79
C ALA A 134 13.76 14.52 -4.02
N THR A 135 13.19 13.56 -4.75
CA THR A 135 12.31 13.81 -5.90
C THR A 135 10.89 14.21 -5.51
N LEU A 136 10.51 14.00 -4.24
CA LEU A 136 9.15 14.10 -3.78
C LEU A 136 8.82 15.48 -3.20
N PHE A 137 9.75 16.13 -2.50
CA PHE A 137 9.50 17.40 -1.80
C PHE A 137 9.17 18.58 -2.72
N SER A 138 9.50 18.51 -4.01
CA SER A 138 9.07 19.50 -5.00
C SER A 138 7.65 19.28 -5.53
N ALA A 139 7.10 18.06 -5.38
CA ALA A 139 5.83 17.63 -5.98
C ALA A 139 4.77 17.23 -4.95
N MET A 140 5.14 17.13 -3.66
CA MET A 140 4.27 16.67 -2.59
C MET A 140 3.30 17.79 -2.18
N SER A 141 2.13 17.84 -2.82
CA SER A 141 0.95 18.46 -2.22
C SER A 141 0.14 17.37 -1.53
N ILE A 142 -0.01 17.49 -0.21
CA ILE A 142 -0.84 16.61 0.63
C ILE A 142 -2.25 17.20 0.78
N GLU A 143 -2.53 18.37 0.19
CA GLU A 143 -3.81 19.09 0.31
C GLU A 143 -5.04 18.23 -0.03
N ASN A 144 -4.86 17.22 -0.90
CA ASN A 144 -5.92 16.29 -1.31
C ASN A 144 -6.17 15.14 -0.32
N MET A 145 -5.41 15.03 0.78
CA MET A 145 -5.53 13.94 1.76
C MET A 145 -6.02 14.44 3.12
N ALA A 146 -7.26 14.94 3.15
CA ALA A 146 -7.87 15.53 4.35
C ALA A 146 -7.97 14.56 5.54
N LEU A 147 -8.04 13.25 5.30
CA LEU A 147 -8.14 12.23 6.34
C LEU A 147 -6.81 11.58 6.72
N LEU A 148 -5.70 11.98 6.08
CA LEU A 148 -4.41 11.37 6.38
C LEU A 148 -4.02 11.74 7.81
N GLU A 149 -3.72 10.75 8.64
CA GLU A 149 -3.28 10.93 10.02
C GLU A 149 -1.82 10.49 10.20
N LYS A 150 -1.36 9.52 9.40
CA LYS A 150 0.01 8.98 9.51
C LYS A 150 0.71 8.96 8.17
N LEU A 151 1.87 9.60 8.12
CA LEU A 151 2.77 9.57 6.98
C LEU A 151 4.12 8.96 7.39
N LYS A 152 4.49 7.85 6.74
CA LYS A 152 5.79 7.20 6.97
C LYS A 152 6.71 7.46 5.80
N LEU A 153 7.80 8.18 6.03
CA LEU A 153 8.79 8.49 5.00
C LEU A 153 10.09 7.72 5.28
N ILE A 154 10.54 6.93 4.32
CA ILE A 154 11.75 6.12 4.43
C ILE A 154 12.70 6.48 3.27
N ASN A 155 13.83 7.10 3.59
CA ASN A 155 14.90 7.33 2.64
C ASN A 155 15.96 6.24 2.77
N ASP A 156 15.97 5.28 1.86
CA ASP A 156 16.91 4.15 1.85
C ASP A 156 17.72 4.07 0.54
N VAL A 157 17.75 5.17 -0.21
CA VAL A 157 18.57 5.35 -1.41
C VAL A 157 19.61 6.45 -1.12
N PRO A 158 20.91 6.15 -1.23
CA PRO A 158 21.94 7.16 -1.09
C PRO A 158 21.71 8.30 -2.09
N THR A 159 21.65 9.53 -1.61
CA THR A 159 21.65 10.71 -2.48
C THR A 159 23.08 11.19 -2.65
N ASP A 160 23.53 11.36 -3.90
CA ASP A 160 24.85 11.93 -4.23
C ASP A 160 25.02 13.39 -3.76
N THR A 161 23.95 14.01 -3.25
CA THR A 161 23.95 15.37 -2.74
C THR A 161 24.18 15.36 -1.23
N GLU A 162 25.24 16.03 -0.77
CA GLU A 162 25.55 16.33 0.65
C GLU A 162 24.44 17.11 1.38
N HIS A 163 23.35 17.44 0.70
CA HIS A 163 22.18 18.08 1.26
C HIS A 163 21.08 17.03 1.41
N LEU A 164 20.83 16.64 2.66
CA LEU A 164 19.60 15.97 3.06
C LEU A 164 18.44 16.73 2.42
N PRO A 165 17.51 16.03 1.75
CA PRO A 165 16.37 16.71 1.16
C PRO A 165 15.61 17.39 2.29
N ARG A 166 15.42 18.72 2.15
CA ARG A 166 14.73 19.52 3.16
C ARG A 166 13.36 18.89 3.39
N LEU A 167 13.10 18.47 4.63
CA LEU A 167 11.83 17.89 5.05
C LEU A 167 10.67 18.79 4.59
N PRO A 168 9.48 18.22 4.31
CA PRO A 168 8.31 19.03 4.05
C PRO A 168 8.15 19.94 5.26
N ARG A 169 7.92 21.24 5.03
CA ARG A 169 7.65 22.14 6.15
C ARG A 169 6.41 21.62 6.88
N PRO A 170 6.32 21.70 8.22
CA PRO A 170 5.13 21.30 8.96
C PRO A 170 3.82 21.84 8.37
N ASN A 171 3.86 23.02 7.75
CA ASN A 171 2.72 23.66 7.08
C ASN A 171 2.30 23.01 5.74
N SER A 172 2.98 21.97 5.27
CA SER A 172 2.58 21.18 4.10
C SER A 172 1.71 19.98 4.45
N PHE A 173 1.49 19.76 5.75
CA PHE A 173 0.58 18.77 6.31
C PHE A 173 -0.81 19.41 6.51
N PRO A 174 -1.89 18.84 5.92
CA PRO A 174 -3.25 19.35 6.02
C PRO A 174 -3.78 19.58 7.44
N SER A 175 -3.26 18.87 8.45
CA SER A 175 -3.77 18.96 9.83
C SER A 175 -2.66 18.84 10.86
N GLU A 176 -2.83 19.52 12.01
CA GLU A 176 -1.91 19.49 13.15
C GLU A 176 -1.84 18.10 13.84
N SER A 177 -2.78 17.19 13.53
CA SER A 177 -2.84 15.82 14.06
C SER A 177 -2.07 14.80 13.22
N GLN A 178 -1.40 15.23 12.14
CA GLN A 178 -0.63 14.34 11.28
C GLN A 178 0.74 14.01 11.89
N GLU A 179 0.94 12.73 12.21
CA GLU A 179 2.23 12.21 12.65
C GLU A 179 3.05 11.82 11.42
N ALA A 180 4.17 12.53 11.21
CA ALA A 180 5.15 12.22 10.19
C ALA A 180 6.35 11.50 10.82
N ASP A 181 6.41 10.19 10.68
CA ASP A 181 7.57 9.40 11.09
C ASP A 181 8.55 9.32 9.92
N ILE A 182 9.69 9.98 10.09
CA ILE A 182 10.80 9.91 9.13
C ILE A 182 11.82 8.94 9.70
N LEU A 183 11.86 7.74 9.10
CA LEU A 183 12.89 6.76 9.42
C LEU A 183 14.05 6.98 8.45
N GLU A 184 15.01 7.78 8.88
CA GLU A 184 16.29 7.90 8.19
C GLU A 184 17.16 6.70 8.52
N ASN A 185 17.60 5.96 7.50
CA ASN A 185 18.76 5.09 7.67
C ASN A 185 19.99 5.99 7.67
N ILE A 186 20.38 6.46 8.85
CA ILE A 186 21.73 6.98 9.06
C ILE A 186 22.68 5.77 8.89
N PRO A 187 23.69 5.84 8.00
CA PRO A 187 24.61 4.75 7.76
C PRO A 187 25.39 4.33 9.02
#